data_AF-U6DWJ6-F1
#
_entry.id   AF-U6DWJ6-F1
#
_cell.length_a   1.000
_cell.length_b   1.000
_cell.length_c   1.000
_cell.angle_alpha   90.00
_cell.angle_beta   90.00
_cell.angle_gamma   90.00
#
_symmetry.space_group_name_H-M   'P 1'
#
loop_
_entity.id
_entity.type
_entity.pdbx_description
1 polymer ?
#
loop_
_entity_poly.entity_id
_entity_poly.type
_entity_poly.pdbx_seq_one_letter_code
_entity_poly.pdbx_strand_id
1 'polypeptide(L)' 'MEFKKSPDGGWGWVIVLVSFFTQFLCYGSPLAVGVLYIEWLDIFGEGKGKTAWVGSLASGVGLLASPVCSLC' A
#
# COMPACT_ATOMS: atom_id res chain seq x y z
N MET A 1 -2.17 2.45 -43.04
CA MET A 1 -2.62 2.02 -41.69
C MET A 1 -1.47 1.22 -41.10
N GLU A 2 -0.63 1.83 -40.27
CA GLU A 2 0.46 1.11 -39.61
C GLU A 2 -0.12 0.14 -38.58
N PHE A 3 -0.03 -1.17 -38.84
CA PHE A 3 -0.25 -2.18 -37.82
C PHE A 3 0.93 -2.16 -36.87
N LYS A 4 0.83 -1.35 -35.81
CA LYS A 4 1.74 -1.38 -34.68
C LYS A 4 1.68 -2.79 -34.08
N LYS A 5 2.73 -3.58 -34.30
CA LYS A 5 2.92 -4.92 -33.70
C LYS A 5 2.59 -4.81 -32.21
N SER A 6 1.64 -5.63 -31.72
CA SER A 6 1.22 -5.58 -30.31
C SER A 6 2.46 -5.56 -29.43
N PRO A 7 2.66 -4.50 -28.61
CA PRO A 7 3.95 -4.23 -27.99
C PRO A 7 4.45 -5.35 -27.07
N ASP A 8 3.57 -6.24 -26.60
CA ASP A 8 3.91 -7.22 -25.57
C ASP A 8 3.26 -8.58 -25.85
N GLY A 9 4.03 -9.53 -26.39
CA GLY A 9 3.61 -10.90 -26.69
C GLY A 9 3.44 -11.78 -25.44
N GLY A 10 2.62 -11.36 -24.47
CA GLY A 10 2.29 -12.10 -23.25
C GLY A 10 2.79 -11.46 -21.94
N TRP A 11 3.66 -10.46 -22.01
CA TRP A 11 4.16 -9.72 -20.84
C TRP A 11 3.07 -8.96 -20.07
N GLY A 12 1.92 -8.68 -20.71
CA GLY A 12 0.77 -8.07 -20.05
C GLY A 12 0.27 -8.87 -18.83
N TRP A 13 0.35 -10.20 -18.83
CA TRP A 13 -0.06 -11.01 -17.68
C TRP A 13 0.83 -10.84 -16.45
N VAL A 14 2.13 -10.61 -16.67
CA VAL A 14 3.08 -10.31 -15.59
C VAL A 14 2.75 -8.95 -14.98
N ILE A 15 2.46 -7.95 -15.80
CA ILE A 15 2.06 -6.61 -15.34
C ILE A 15 0.76 -6.68 -14.54
N VAL A 16 -0.22 -7.47 -14.97
CA VAL A 16 -1.48 -7.68 -14.24
C VAL A 16 -1.25 -8.34 -12.89
N LEU A 17 -0.43 -9.40 -12.82
CA LEU A 17 -0.08 -10.06 -11.55
C LEU A 17 0.63 -9.11 -10.59
N VAL A 18 1.62 -8.37 -11.07
CA VAL A 18 2.35 -7.38 -10.26
C VAL A 18 1.38 -6.30 -9.77
N SER A 19 0.51 -5.79 -10.63
CA SER A 19 -0.49 -4.78 -10.25
C SER A 19 -1.48 -5.30 -9.21
N PHE A 20 -1.90 -6.56 -9.32
CA PHE A 20 -2.77 -7.21 -8.34
C PHE A 20 -2.10 -7.33 -6.96
N PHE A 21 -0.85 -7.79 -6.90
CA PHE A 21 -0.11 -7.88 -5.64
C PHE A 21 0.19 -6.51 -5.04
N THR A 22 0.53 -5.52 -5.86
CA THR A 22 0.71 -4.14 -5.41
C THR A 22 -0.57 -3.59 -4.79
N GLN A 23 -1.72 -3.75 -5.44
CA GLN A 23 -3.01 -3.36 -4.86
C GLN A 23 -3.32 -4.15 -3.58
N PHE A 24 -3.11 -5.47 -3.59
CA PHE A 24 -3.35 -6.29 -2.42
C PHE A 24 -2.51 -5.87 -1.21
N LEU A 25 -1.23 -5.53 -1.41
CA LEU A 25 -0.35 -5.06 -0.34
C LEU A 25 -0.69 -3.63 0.07
N CYS A 26 -0.88 -2.70 -0.87
CA CYS A 26 -1.21 -1.31 -0.57
C CYS A 26 -2.50 -1.19 0.25
N TYR A 27 -3.52 -1.98 -0.06
CA TYR A 27 -4.77 -1.99 0.70
C TYR A 27 -4.74 -2.96 1.89
N GLY A 28 -3.99 -4.07 1.82
CA GLY A 28 -3.92 -5.09 2.87
C GLY A 28 -3.05 -4.72 4.06
N SER A 29 -1.90 -4.06 3.83
CA SER A 29 -0.97 -3.64 4.88
C SER A 29 -1.61 -2.73 5.95
N PRO A 30 -2.36 -1.65 5.60
CA PRO A 30 -2.99 -0.80 6.63
C PRO A 30 -4.07 -1.53 7.43
N LEU A 31 -4.73 -2.55 6.83
CA LEU A 31 -5.74 -3.36 7.53
C LEU A 31 -5.08 -4.29 8.55
N ALA A 32 -3.90 -4.85 8.24
CA ALA A 32 -3.13 -5.70 9.14
C ALA A 32 -2.62 -4.93 10.38
N VAL A 33 -2.31 -3.65 10.24
CA VAL A 33 -1.95 -2.76 11.36
C VAL A 33 -3.09 -2.66 12.38
N GLY A 34 -4.36 -2.81 11.97
CA GLY A 34 -5.50 -2.82 12.88
C GLY A 34 -5.51 -4.01 13.87
N VAL A 35 -5.03 -5.18 13.44
CA VAL A 35 -4.89 -6.35 14.32
C VAL A 35 -3.65 -6.21 15.20
N LEU A 36 -2.53 -5.75 14.62
CA LEU A 36 -1.28 -5.51 15.34
C LEU A 36 -1.39 -4.40 16.40
N TYR A 37 -2.34 -3.48 16.23
CA TYR A 37 -2.60 -2.40 17.19
C TYR A 37 -2.97 -2.93 18.59
N ILE A 38 -3.72 -4.03 18.68
CA ILE A 38 -4.14 -4.62 19.97
C ILE A 38 -2.93 -5.20 20.70
N GLU A 39 -2.08 -5.94 19.97
CA GLU A 39 -0.82 -6.49 20.51
C GLU A 39 0.17 -5.39 20.91
N TRP A 40 0.31 -4.33 20.12
CA TRP A 40 1.15 -3.19 20.48
C TRP A 40 0.66 -2.48 21.73
N LEU A 41 -0.65 -2.42 21.95
CA LEU A 41 -1.23 -1.83 23.15
C LEU A 41 -0.89 -2.66 24.40
N ASP A 42 -0.93 -3.98 24.28
CA ASP A 42 -0.62 -4.92 25.36
C ASP A 42 0.89 -4.95 25.69
N ILE A 43 1.75 -4.96 24.66
CA ILE A 43 3.20 -5.02 24.82
C ILE A 43 3.79 -3.69 25.34
N PHE A 44 3.36 -2.54 24.81
CA PHE A 44 3.94 -1.25 25.20
C PHE A 44 3.28 -0.65 26.45
N GLY A 45 2.05 -1.04 26.81
CA GLY A 45 1.31 -0.47 27.94
C GLY A 45 1.08 1.04 27.86
N GLU A 46 1.35 1.65 26.70
CA GLU A 46 1.29 3.09 26.43
C GLU A 46 -0.14 3.53 26.08
N GLY A 47 -0.43 4.82 26.27
CA GLY A 47 -1.78 5.34 26.11
C GLY A 47 -2.34 5.13 24.69
N LYS A 48 -3.63 4.78 24.58
CA LYS A 48 -4.35 4.48 23.31
C LYS A 48 -4.07 5.48 22.18
N GLY A 49 -3.83 6.75 22.51
CA GLY A 49 -3.47 7.78 21.54
C GLY A 49 -2.09 7.57 20.89
N LYS A 50 -1.06 7.23 21.65
CA LYS A 50 0.32 7.09 21.16
C LYS A 50 0.45 5.91 20.18
N THR A 51 -0.17 4.79 20.51
CA THR A 51 -0.19 3.59 19.67
C THR A 51 -1.02 3.80 18.40
N ALA A 52 -2.11 4.58 18.47
CA ALA A 52 -2.97 4.86 17.32
C ALA A 52 -2.31 5.81 16.31
N TRP A 53 -1.44 6.70 16.78
CA TRP A 53 -0.67 7.62 15.94
C TRP A 53 0.28 6.90 14.98
N VAL A 54 0.82 5.72 15.33
CA VAL A 54 1.73 4.97 14.46
C VAL A 54 1.04 4.49 13.19
N GLY A 55 -0.14 3.88 13.31
CA GLY A 55 -0.94 3.44 12.16
C GLY A 55 -1.50 4.60 11.34
N SER A 56 -1.89 5.69 12.01
CA SER A 56 -2.38 6.91 11.36
C SER A 56 -1.30 7.61 10.54
N LEU A 57 -0.08 7.74 11.08
CA LEU A 57 1.06 8.33 10.37
C LEU A 57 1.47 7.49 9.16
N ALA A 58 1.53 6.16 9.29
CA ALA A 58 1.87 5.28 8.18
C ALA A 58 0.91 5.44 7.00
N SER A 59 -0.39 5.51 7.29
CA SER A 59 -1.43 5.69 6.27
C SER A 59 -1.46 7.12 5.71
N GLY A 60 -1.27 8.12 6.57
CA GLY A 60 -1.28 9.54 6.21
C GLY A 60 -0.09 9.96 5.34
N VAL A 61 1.12 9.45 5.64
CA VAL A 61 2.32 9.71 4.82
C VAL A 61 2.18 9.09 3.43
N GLY A 62 1.58 7.89 3.32
CA GLY A 62 1.29 7.27 2.03
C GLY A 62 0.40 8.14 1.14
N LEU A 63 -0.67 8.72 1.71
CA LEU A 63 -1.58 9.62 0.97
C LEU A 63 -0.93 10.94 0.58
N LEU A 64 -0.05 11.49 1.42
CA LEU A 64 0.71 12.72 1.11
C LEU A 64 1.79 12.51 0.05
N ALA A 65 2.35 11.29 -0.05
CA ALA A 65 3.32 10.93 -1.07
C ALA A 65 2.67 10.71 -2.45
N SER A 66 1.39 10.34 -2.51
CA SER A 66 0.64 10.11 -3.75
C SER A 66 0.73 11.25 -4.78
N PRO A 67 0.51 12.54 -4.45
CA PRO A 67 0.68 13.64 -5.41
C PRO A 67 2.13 13.83 -5.86
N VAL A 68 3.12 13.52 -5.01
CA VAL A 68 4.55 13.63 -5.35
C VAL A 68 4.95 12.55 -6.35
N CYS A 69 4.45 11.32 -6.19
CA CYS A 69 4.63 10.25 -7.16
C CYS A 69 3.96 10.54 -8.52
N SER A 70 2.86 11.31 -8.54
CA SER A 70 2.18 11.65 -9.80
C SER A 70 2.87 12.76 -10.60
N LEU A 71 3.81 13.49 -10.00
CA LEU A 71 4.52 14.62 -10.62
C LEU A 71 5.81 14.20 -11.36
N CYS A 72 6.28 12.96 -11.14
CA CYS A 72 7.42 12.34 -11.84
C CYS A 72 6.92 11.28 -12.83
#